data_AF-A0A535IIB0-F1
#
_entry.id   AF-A0A535IIB0-F1
#
_cell.length_a   1.000
_cell.length_b   1.000
_cell.length_c   1.000
_cell.angle_alpha   90.00
_cell.angle_beta   90.00
_cell.angle_gamma   90.00
#
_symmetry.space_group_name_H-M   'P 1'
#
loop_
_entity.id
_entity.type
_entity.pdbx_description
1 polymer ?
#
loop_
_entity_poly.entity_id
_entity_poly.type
_entity_poly.pdbx_seq_one_letter_code
_entity_poly.pdbx_strand_id
1 'polypeptide(L)'
;MSAAGERPDLYGIMGEFETPEALLRAAREARSAGFVRMDAYSPFAVEGLAEALDFRRTWVPPVVLLGGIIGCAGGYVLQYWASALAYPINVGGRPLNSWPMFVPITFETTVLISGLFAVLG
;
A
#
# COMPACT_ATOMS: atom_id res chain seq x y z
N MET A 1 27.09 8.54 -48.51
CA MET A 1 27.39 7.99 -47.18
C MET A 1 26.13 8.19 -46.35
N SER A 2 25.35 7.13 -46.16
CA SER A 2 23.99 7.20 -45.61
C SER A 2 24.05 7.39 -44.09
N ALA A 3 23.47 8.47 -43.58
CA ALA A 3 23.26 8.66 -42.15
C ALA A 3 22.18 7.68 -41.70
N ALA A 4 22.60 6.57 -41.08
CA ALA A 4 21.68 5.67 -40.39
C ALA A 4 21.11 6.43 -39.19
N GLY A 5 19.87 6.90 -39.31
CA GLY A 5 19.12 7.46 -38.19
C GLY A 5 18.97 6.40 -37.10
N GLU A 6 19.25 6.78 -35.85
CA GLU A 6 18.96 5.97 -34.67
C GLU A 6 17.48 5.54 -34.73
N ARG A 7 17.26 4.23 -34.82
CA ARG A 7 15.92 3.68 -34.61
C ARG A 7 15.63 3.79 -33.12
N PRO A 8 14.50 4.36 -32.69
CA PRO A 8 14.15 4.40 -31.27
C PRO A 8 14.15 2.97 -30.72
N ASP A 9 14.74 2.78 -29.54
CA ASP A 9 14.77 1.48 -28.87
C ASP A 9 13.34 0.98 -28.65
N LEU A 10 13.07 -0.25 -29.09
CA LEU A 10 11.75 -0.87 -28.94
C LEU A 10 11.51 -1.25 -27.48
N TYR A 11 10.58 -0.56 -26.81
CA TYR A 11 10.16 -0.91 -25.44
C TYR A 11 9.40 -2.24 -25.38
N GLY A 12 8.47 -2.46 -26.32
CA GLY A 12 7.66 -3.68 -26.37
C GLY A 12 6.53 -3.63 -27.40
N ILE A 13 5.70 -4.67 -27.37
CA ILE A 13 4.47 -4.80 -28.17
C ILE A 13 3.25 -4.76 -27.24
N MET A 14 2.12 -4.25 -27.73
CA MET A 14 0.86 -4.17 -26.98
C MET A 14 -0.25 -4.84 -27.80
N GLY A 15 -1.06 -5.69 -27.14
CA GLY A 15 -2.25 -6.29 -27.70
C GLY A 15 -3.51 -5.71 -27.07
N GLU A 16 -4.49 -5.35 -27.89
CA GLU A 16 -5.80 -4.89 -27.43
C GLU A 16 -6.79 -6.06 -27.42
N PHE A 17 -7.64 -6.13 -26.39
CA PHE A 17 -8.62 -7.19 -26.21
C PHE A 17 -9.98 -6.59 -25.88
N GLU A 18 -11.04 -7.08 -26.52
CA GLU A 18 -12.41 -6.60 -26.31
C GLU A 18 -13.01 -7.01 -24.97
N THR A 19 -12.57 -8.14 -24.40
CA THR A 19 -13.11 -8.67 -23.14
C THR A 19 -12.03 -9.02 -22.11
N PRO A 20 -12.33 -8.92 -20.80
CA PRO A 20 -11.40 -9.30 -19.72
C PRO A 20 -10.96 -10.76 -19.79
N GLU A 21 -11.85 -11.66 -20.22
CA GLU A 21 -11.57 -13.09 -20.35
C GLU A 21 -10.57 -13.35 -21.49
N ALA A 22 -10.69 -12.61 -22.60
CA ALA A 22 -9.74 -12.68 -23.71
C ALA A 22 -8.36 -12.19 -23.27
N LEU A 23 -8.29 -11.08 -22.53
CA LEU A 23 -7.06 -10.57 -21.93
C LEU A 23 -6.42 -11.58 -20.98
N LEU A 24 -7.20 -12.15 -20.05
CA LEU A 24 -6.72 -13.13 -19.07
C LEU A 24 -6.19 -14.39 -19.74
N ARG A 25 -6.89 -14.91 -20.76
CA ARG A 25 -6.42 -16.07 -21.54
C ARG A 25 -5.11 -15.74 -22.26
N ALA A 26 -5.02 -14.60 -22.93
CA ALA A 26 -3.81 -14.19 -23.62
C ALA A 26 -2.62 -14.00 -22.65
N ALA A 27 -2.85 -13.43 -21.47
CA ALA A 27 -1.82 -13.30 -20.43
C ALA A 27 -1.29 -14.67 -19.97
N ARG A 28 -2.18 -15.66 -19.78
CA ARG A 28 -1.79 -17.04 -19.42
C ARG A 28 -1.02 -17.74 -20.54
N GLU A 29 -1.45 -17.57 -21.79
CA GLU A 29 -0.76 -18.13 -22.96
C GLU A 29 0.62 -17.49 -23.19
N ALA A 30 0.73 -16.17 -23.02
CA ALA A 30 2.01 -15.48 -23.07
C ALA A 30 2.93 -15.98 -21.95
N ARG A 31 2.40 -16.19 -20.74
CA ARG A 31 3.17 -16.76 -19.63
C ARG A 31 3.66 -18.17 -19.92
N SER A 32 2.80 -19.04 -20.45
CA SER A 32 3.17 -20.42 -20.78
C SER A 32 4.16 -20.50 -21.95
N ALA A 33 4.14 -19.52 -22.86
CA ALA A 33 5.14 -19.33 -23.91
C ALA A 33 6.49 -18.80 -23.39
N GLY A 34 6.62 -18.51 -22.09
CA GLY A 34 7.87 -18.10 -21.44
C GLY A 34 8.08 -16.59 -21.36
N PHE A 35 7.09 -15.77 -21.72
CA PHE A 35 7.18 -14.33 -21.51
C PHE A 35 7.01 -14.02 -20.01
N VAL A 36 8.00 -13.33 -19.43
CA VAL A 36 8.04 -13.01 -17.99
C VAL A 36 8.04 -11.51 -17.70
N ARG A 37 8.35 -10.68 -18.70
CA ARG A 37 8.32 -9.21 -18.61
C ARG A 37 7.11 -8.70 -19.37
N MET A 38 5.97 -8.67 -18.71
CA MET A 38 4.70 -8.25 -19.31
C MET A 38 3.81 -7.63 -18.23
N ASP A 39 3.06 -6.62 -18.66
CA ASP A 39 2.06 -5.93 -17.87
C ASP A 39 0.71 -6.03 -18.58
N ALA A 40 -0.37 -5.99 -17.81
CA ALA A 40 -1.72 -5.88 -18.36
C ALA A 40 -2.39 -4.63 -17.79
N TYR A 41 -3.07 -3.91 -18.66
CA TYR A 41 -3.76 -2.67 -18.34
C TYR A 41 -5.26 -2.92 -18.44
N SER A 42 -5.99 -2.59 -17.38
CA SER A 42 -7.46 -2.70 -17.32
C SER A 42 -8.03 -1.55 -16.50
N PRO A 43 -9.17 -0.96 -16.90
CA PRO A 43 -9.81 0.12 -16.14
C PRO A 43 -10.47 -0.36 -14.83
N PHE A 44 -10.52 -1.68 -14.61
CA PHE A 44 -11.05 -2.31 -13.40
C PHE A 44 -10.25 -3.56 -13.01
N ALA A 45 -10.44 -4.03 -11.79
CA ALA A 45 -9.80 -5.26 -11.32
C ALA A 45 -10.34 -6.49 -12.06
N VAL A 46 -9.44 -7.22 -12.73
CA VAL A 46 -9.76 -8.51 -13.38
C VAL A 46 -9.27 -9.63 -12.47
N GLU A 47 -10.20 -10.47 -12.03
CA GLU A 47 -9.89 -11.59 -11.14
C GLU A 47 -8.91 -12.57 -11.81
N GLY A 48 -7.89 -13.01 -11.06
CA GLY A 48 -6.88 -13.94 -11.56
C GLY A 48 -5.85 -13.35 -12.55
N LEU A 49 -5.99 -12.09 -12.98
CA LEU A 49 -5.01 -11.46 -13.88
C LEU A 49 -3.66 -11.25 -13.19
N ALA A 50 -3.67 -10.86 -11.92
CA ALA A 50 -2.44 -10.69 -11.14
C ALA A 50 -1.69 -12.02 -10.95
N GLU A 51 -2.42 -13.11 -10.77
CA GLU A 51 -1.85 -14.46 -10.69
C GLU A 51 -1.30 -14.91 -12.06
N ALA A 52 -2.01 -14.63 -13.16
CA ALA A 52 -1.55 -14.93 -14.51
C ALA A 52 -0.24 -14.19 -14.87
N LEU A 53 -0.06 -12.98 -14.34
CA LEU A 53 1.16 -12.17 -14.48
C LEU A 53 2.24 -12.49 -13.44
N ASP A 54 1.93 -13.33 -12.45
CA ASP A 54 2.82 -13.74 -11.36
C ASP A 54 3.21 -12.62 -10.38
N PHE A 55 2.27 -11.70 -10.10
CA PHE A 55 2.43 -10.71 -9.03
C PHE A 55 2.30 -11.36 -7.65
N ARG A 56 3.38 -11.98 -7.15
CA ARG A 56 3.34 -12.76 -5.89
C ARG A 56 3.45 -11.94 -4.61
N ARG A 57 3.92 -10.68 -4.66
CA ARG A 57 4.24 -9.97 -3.42
C ARG A 57 4.13 -8.45 -3.55
N THR A 58 3.32 -7.87 -2.68
CA THR A 58 3.25 -6.43 -2.45
C THR A 58 3.92 -6.10 -1.12
N TRP A 59 4.66 -4.97 -1.09
CA TRP A 59 5.28 -4.43 0.12
C TRP A 59 4.33 -3.54 0.93
N VAL A 60 3.12 -3.28 0.43
CA VAL A 60 2.14 -2.42 1.10
C VAL A 60 1.75 -2.96 2.48
N PRO A 61 1.37 -4.24 2.68
CA PRO A 61 0.94 -4.72 4.00
C PRO A 61 1.98 -4.54 5.13
N PRO A 62 3.27 -4.90 4.98
CA PRO A 62 4.24 -4.67 6.06
C PRO A 62 4.53 -3.19 6.31
N VAL A 63 4.47 -2.33 5.29
CA VAL A 63 4.65 -0.89 5.44
C VAL A 63 3.48 -0.30 6.23
N VAL A 64 2.24 -0.68 5.91
CA VAL A 64 1.03 -0.28 6.66
C VAL A 64 1.11 -0.72 8.13
N LEU A 65 1.54 -1.96 8.39
CA LEU A 65 1.72 -2.45 9.75
C LEU A 65 2.73 -1.62 10.54
N LEU A 66 3.86 -1.27 9.92
CA LEU A 66 4.86 -0.40 10.53
C LEU A 66 4.27 0.97 10.87
N GLY A 67 3.51 1.56 9.95
CA GLY A 67 2.78 2.82 10.17
C GLY A 67 1.82 2.73 11.34
N GLY A 68 1.05 1.64 11.44
CA GLY A 68 0.14 1.40 12.55
C GLY A 68 0.84 1.28 13.90
N ILE A 69 1.96 0.57 13.98
CA ILE A 69 2.76 0.45 15.21
C ILE A 69 3.28 1.83 15.64
N ILE A 70 3.80 2.63 14.70
CA ILE A 70 4.30 3.98 14.96
C ILE A 70 3.15 4.89 15.43
N GLY A 71 2.00 4.85 14.76
CA GLY A 71 0.81 5.64 15.14
C GLY A 71 0.29 5.28 16.53
N CYS A 72 0.20 3.98 16.84
CA CYS A 72 -0.24 3.48 18.14
C CYS A 72 0.71 3.92 19.26
N ALA A 73 2.00 3.63 19.11
CA ALA A 73 3.00 4.00 20.12
C ALA A 73 3.10 5.52 20.27
N GLY A 74 3.15 6.26 19.17
CA GLY A 74 3.23 7.71 19.16
C GLY A 74 2.01 8.38 19.82
N GLY A 75 0.80 7.93 19.47
CA GLY A 75 -0.45 8.45 20.04
C GLY A 75 -0.57 8.20 21.54
N TYR A 76 -0.21 7.01 22.00
CA TYR A 76 -0.24 6.68 23.44
C TYR A 76 0.83 7.45 24.22
N VAL A 77 2.08 7.44 23.73
CA VAL A 77 3.20 8.13 24.40
C VAL A 77 2.97 9.62 24.48
N LEU A 78 2.43 10.25 23.42
CA LEU A 78 2.13 11.68 23.42
C LEU A 78 1.10 12.04 24.50
N GLN A 79 0.03 11.25 24.63
CA GLN A 79 -1.00 11.47 25.64
C GLN A 79 -0.44 11.30 27.05
N TYR A 80 0.30 10.22 27.28
CA TYR A 80 0.95 9.98 28.57
C TYR A 80 1.93 11.09 28.94
N TRP A 81 2.75 11.51 27.98
CA TRP A 81 3.69 12.61 28.18
C TRP A 81 2.96 13.91 28.54
N ALA A 82 1.90 14.26 27.81
CA ALA A 82 1.13 15.46 28.06
C ALA A 82 0.44 15.43 29.45
N SER A 83 -0.22 14.32 29.79
CA SER A 83 -1.06 14.23 31.00
C SER A 83 -0.28 13.93 32.27
N ALA A 84 0.83 13.19 32.20
CA ALA A 84 1.54 12.71 33.39
C ALA A 84 2.89 13.41 33.63
N LEU A 85 3.55 13.91 32.58
CA LEU A 85 4.91 14.46 32.68
C LEU A 85 4.97 15.96 32.43
N ALA A 86 4.42 16.43 31.31
CA ALA A 86 4.56 17.81 30.87
C ALA A 86 3.71 18.77 31.71
N TYR A 87 2.43 18.45 31.92
CA TYR A 87 1.53 19.32 32.67
C TYR A 87 0.40 18.52 33.35
N PRO A 88 0.67 17.93 34.53
CA PRO A 88 -0.30 17.12 35.24
C PRO A 88 -1.42 17.97 35.83
N ILE A 89 -2.61 17.91 35.23
CA ILE A 89 -3.83 18.55 35.72
C ILE A 89 -4.77 17.51 36.30
N ASN A 90 -5.34 17.78 37.48
CA ASN A 90 -6.45 17.01 38.00
C ASN A 90 -7.74 17.36 37.24
N VAL A 91 -8.16 16.49 36.33
CA VAL A 91 -9.43 16.62 35.59
C VAL A 91 -10.44 15.60 36.15
N GLY A 92 -11.41 16.08 36.92
CA GLY A 92 -12.50 15.26 37.44
C GLY A 92 -12.07 14.16 38.44
N GLY A 93 -10.96 14.34 39.15
CA GLY A 93 -10.46 13.39 40.16
C GLY A 93 -9.85 12.12 39.59
N ARG A 94 -9.65 12.03 38.27
CA ARG A 94 -9.18 10.82 37.60
C ARG A 94 -7.65 10.67 37.72
N PRO A 95 -7.13 9.42 37.65
CA PRO A 95 -5.68 9.20 37.59
C PRO A 95 -5.07 9.90 36.36
N LEU A 96 -3.88 10.49 36.53
CA LEU A 96 -3.14 11.15 35.44
C LEU A 96 -2.85 10.20 34.26
N ASN A 97 -2.66 8.92 34.57
CA ASN A 97 -2.61 7.83 33.59
C ASN A 97 -3.97 7.13 33.48
N SER A 98 -4.92 7.77 32.79
CA SER A 98 -6.24 7.20 32.50
C SER A 98 -6.21 6.39 31.20
N TRP A 99 -5.50 5.26 31.21
CA TRP A 99 -5.31 4.43 30.01
C TRP A 99 -6.59 4.09 29.22
N PRO A 100 -7.79 3.87 29.82
CA PRO A 100 -9.01 3.63 29.04
C PRO A 100 -9.45 4.86 28.23
N MET A 101 -9.21 6.06 28.74
CA MET A 101 -9.53 7.32 28.06
C MET A 101 -8.59 7.58 26.88
N PHE A 102 -7.40 6.98 26.87
CA PHE A 102 -6.42 7.17 25.80
C PHE A 102 -6.67 6.25 24.61
N VAL A 103 -7.49 5.20 24.77
CA VAL A 103 -7.77 4.21 23.72
C VAL A 103 -8.36 4.84 22.46
N PRO A 104 -9.41 5.70 22.52
CA PRO A 104 -9.99 6.28 21.30
C PRO A 104 -8.96 7.08 20.48
N ILE A 105 -8.16 7.93 21.13
CA ILE A 105 -7.15 8.74 20.44
C ILE A 105 -6.02 7.86 19.90
N THR A 106 -5.59 6.85 20.66
CA THR A 106 -4.57 5.89 20.22
C THR A 106 -5.05 5.09 19.00
N PHE A 107 -6.31 4.69 18.98
CA PHE A 107 -6.93 4.01 17.85
C PHE A 107 -6.96 4.92 16.61
N GLU A 108 -7.44 6.15 16.73
CA GLU A 108 -7.51 7.09 15.61
C GLU A 108 -6.11 7.40 15.03
N THR A 109 -5.12 7.62 15.89
CA THR A 109 -3.73 7.85 15.46
C THR A 109 -3.12 6.60 14.80
N THR A 110 -3.45 5.40 15.27
CA THR A 110 -3.08 4.14 14.60
C THR A 110 -3.65 4.08 13.19
N VAL A 111 -4.95 4.32 13.03
CA VAL A 111 -5.64 4.25 11.73
C VAL A 111 -5.14 5.33 10.78
N LEU A 112 -4.99 6.56 11.27
CA LEU A 112 -4.49 7.69 10.49
C LEU A 112 -3.10 7.43 9.91
N ILE A 113 -2.14 7.03 10.75
CA ILE A 113 -0.76 6.79 10.30
C ILE A 113 -0.68 5.53 9.43
N SER A 114 -1.47 4.48 9.73
CA SER A 114 -1.59 3.30 8.84
C SER A 114 -2.09 3.71 7.45
N GLY A 115 -3.11 4.58 7.38
CA GLY A 115 -3.65 5.07 6.11
C GLY A 115 -2.65 5.89 5.30
N LEU A 116 -1.85 6.74 5.96
CA LEU A 116 -0.77 7.47 5.28
C LEU A 116 0.29 6.51 4.69
N PHE A 117 0.67 5.48 5.44
CA PHE A 117 1.61 4.47 4.97
C PHE A 117 1.00 3.60 3.86
N ALA A 118 -0.32 3.38 3.84
CA ALA A 118 -1.00 2.65 2.77
C ALA A 118 -1.02 3.39 1.44
N VAL A 119 -1.04 4.73 1.48
CA VAL A 119 -1.08 5.58 0.28
C VAL A 119 0.33 5.90 -0.24
N LEU A 120 1.29 6.09 0.67
CA LEU A 120 2.65 6.53 0.32
C LEU A 120 3.67 5.38 0.20
N GLY A 121 3.35 4.20 0.73
CA GLY A 121 4.23 3.03 0.78
C GLY A 121 3.95 2.01 -0.31
#